data_AF-A0A608XEL6-F1
#
_entry.id   AF-A0A608XEL6-F1
#
_cell.length_a   1.000
_cell.length_b   1.000
_cell.length_c   1.000
_cell.angle_alpha   90.00
_cell.angle_beta   90.00
_cell.angle_gamma   90.00
#
_symmetry.space_group_name_H-M   'P 1'
#
loop_
_entity.id
_entity.type
_entity.pdbx_description
1 polymer ?
#
loop_
_entity_poly.entity_id
_entity_poly.type
_entity_poly.pdbx_seq_one_letter_code
_entity_poly.pdbx_strand_id
1 'polypeptide(L)' 'QCVTSFAARKFRHGQMYCAMIGLKRVGTIKKYFKGVDDVTFYAATREELTELLNNGR' A
#
# COMPACT_ATOMS: atom_id res chain seq x y z
N GLN A 1 -3.57 15.45 -2.06
CA GLN A 1 -2.49 14.64 -2.69
C GLN A 1 -2.37 13.34 -1.90
N CYS A 2 -2.35 12.18 -2.56
CA CYS A 2 -2.26 10.87 -1.91
C CYS A 2 -0.81 10.33 -1.90
N VAL A 3 -0.48 9.54 -0.87
CA VAL A 3 0.75 8.74 -0.82
C VAL A 3 0.42 7.36 -1.34
N THR A 4 1.18 6.85 -2.29
CA THR A 4 0.97 5.54 -2.91
C THR A 4 2.21 4.66 -2.78
N SER A 5 2.01 3.37 -2.55
CA SER A 5 3.05 2.36 -2.55
C SER A 5 2.51 1.07 -3.17
N PHE A 6 3.40 0.21 -3.67
CA PHE A 6 2.99 -1.03 -4.31
C PHE A 6 3.93 -2.17 -3.95
N ALA A 7 3.35 -3.36 -3.87
CA ALA A 7 4.12 -4.57 -3.58
C ALA A 7 3.56 -5.73 -4.40
N ALA A 8 4.46 -6.45 -5.08
CA ALA A 8 4.11 -7.68 -5.77
C ALA A 8 3.73 -8.77 -4.74
N ARG A 9 2.87 -9.72 -5.14
CA ARG A 9 2.37 -10.79 -4.26
C ARG A 9 3.47 -11.56 -3.52
N LYS A 10 4.62 -11.74 -4.17
CA LYS A 10 5.80 -12.43 -3.59
C LYS A 10 6.46 -11.68 -2.43
N PHE A 11 6.23 -10.36 -2.30
CA PHE A 11 6.82 -9.53 -1.26
C PHE A 11 5.86 -9.36 -0.08
N ARG A 12 5.66 -10.43 0.70
CA ARG A 12 4.80 -10.43 1.90
C ARG A 12 5.17 -9.32 2.88
N HIS A 13 6.47 -9.12 3.15
CA HIS A 13 6.95 -8.05 4.03
C HIS A 13 6.66 -6.66 3.47
N GLY A 14 6.75 -6.46 2.14
CA GLY A 14 6.41 -5.19 1.51
C GLY A 14 4.92 -4.87 1.64
N GLN A 15 4.05 -5.88 1.50
CA GLN A 15 2.61 -5.74 1.71
C GLN A 15 2.27 -5.45 3.17
N MET A 16 2.91 -6.15 4.11
CA MET A 16 2.77 -5.90 5.55
C MET A 16 3.23 -4.49 5.91
N TYR A 17 4.36 -4.04 5.37
CA TYR A 17 4.87 -2.69 5.60
C TYR A 17 3.87 -1.63 5.16
N CYS A 18 3.33 -1.73 3.94
CA CYS A 18 2.33 -0.78 3.44
C CYS A 18 1.10 -0.70 4.35
N ALA A 19 0.61 -1.84 4.85
CA ALA A 19 -0.50 -1.88 5.78
C ALA A 19 -0.13 -1.29 7.16
N MET A 20 1.07 -1.57 7.68
CA MET A 20 1.54 -1.06 8.98
C MET A 20 1.66 0.46 9.00
N ILE A 21 2.06 1.09 7.89
CA ILE A 21 2.15 2.54 7.78
C ILE A 21 0.80 3.22 7.45
N GLY A 22 -0.31 2.49 7.57
CA GLY A 22 -1.66 3.03 7.39
C GLY A 22 -2.14 3.15 5.95
N LEU A 23 -1.42 2.59 4.96
CA LEU A 23 -1.90 2.58 3.57
C LEU A 23 -2.96 1.50 3.38
N LYS A 24 -4.04 1.87 2.68
CA LYS A 24 -5.16 0.98 2.36
C LYS A 24 -4.96 0.34 1.00
N ARG A 25 -5.32 -0.94 0.87
CA ARG A 25 -5.28 -1.65 -0.42
C ARG A 25 -6.34 -1.06 -1.35
N VAL A 26 -5.91 -0.51 -2.48
CA VAL A 26 -6.80 0.11 -3.48
C VAL A 26 -7.18 -0.87 -4.58
N GLY A 27 -6.27 -1.79 -4.92
CA GLY A 27 -6.52 -2.72 -6.00
C GLY A 27 -5.33 -3.61 -6.31
N THR A 28 -5.49 -4.49 -7.28
CA THR A 28 -4.41 -5.35 -7.77
C THR A 28 -4.49 -5.44 -9.28
N ILE A 29 -3.38 -5.12 -9.94
CA ILE A 29 -3.25 -5.27 -11.39
C ILE A 29 -2.50 -6.58 -11.62
N LYS A 30 -3.15 -7.48 -12.35
CA LYS A 30 -2.57 -8.78 -12.69
C LYS A 30 -1.42 -8.61 -13.66
N LYS A 31 -0.35 -9.40 -13.49
CA LYS A 31 0.82 -9.41 -14.40
C LYS A 31 1.43 -8.03 -14.67
N TYR A 32 1.29 -7.09 -13.73
CA TYR A 32 1.78 -5.72 -13.91
C TYR A 32 3.31 -5.67 -13.92
N PHE A 33 3.96 -6.46 -13.05
CA PHE A 33 5.42 -6.46 -12.99
C PHE A 33 5.99 -7.46 -13.99
N LYS A 34 6.65 -6.93 -15.02
CA LYS A 34 7.27 -7.70 -16.11
C LYS A 34 6.35 -8.71 -16.81
N GLY A 35 5.02 -8.51 -16.77
CA GLY A 35 4.07 -9.47 -17.35
C GLY A 35 3.88 -10.76 -16.55
N VAL A 36 4.49 -10.87 -15.36
CA VAL A 36 4.55 -12.12 -14.59
C VAL A 36 3.87 -11.97 -13.24
N ASP A 37 4.25 -10.96 -12.45
CA ASP A 37 3.75 -10.83 -11.09
C ASP A 37 2.57 -9.86 -10.99
N ASP A 38 1.58 -10.26 -10.21
CA ASP A 38 0.50 -9.40 -9.77
C ASP A 38 1.04 -8.37 -8.77
N VAL A 39 0.66 -7.11 -8.96
CA VAL A 39 1.05 -6.00 -8.09
C VAL A 39 -0.16 -5.42 -7.40
N THR A 40 -0.10 -5.38 -6.08
CA THR A 40 -1.11 -4.77 -5.23
C THR A 40 -0.70 -3.34 -4.93
N PHE A 41 -1.64 -2.42 -5.11
CA PHE A 41 -1.47 -1.01 -4.87
C PHE A 41 -2.09 -0.63 -3.53
N TYR A 42 -1.36 0.18 -2.79
CA TYR A 42 -1.73 0.73 -1.50
C TYR A 42 -1.69 2.25 -1.58
N ALA A 43 -2.66 2.92 -0.97
CA ALA A 43 -2.69 4.37 -0.90
C ALA A 43 -3.31 4.86 0.40
N ALA A 44 -2.96 6.08 0.79
CA ALA A 44 -3.67 6.85 1.79
C ALA A 44 -3.65 8.33 1.41
N THR A 45 -4.64 9.09 1.85
CA THR A 45 -4.60 10.54 1.79
C THR A 45 -3.73 11.11 2.92
N ARG A 46 -3.40 12.40 2.81
CA ARG A 46 -2.65 13.09 3.85
C ARG A 46 -3.44 13.14 5.16
N GLU A 47 -4.74 13.34 5.06
CA GLU A 47 -5.65 13.42 6.19
C GLU A 47 -5.68 12.08 6.93
N GLU A 48 -5.80 10.96 6.21
CA GLU A 48 -5.77 9.60 6.79
C GLU A 48 -4.45 9.29 7.51
N LEU A 49 -3.32 9.67 6.91
CA LEU A 49 -2.01 9.46 7.55
C LEU A 49 -1.81 10.36 8.78
N THR A 50 -2.30 11.60 8.71
CA THR A 50 -2.21 12.55 9.83
C THR A 50 -3.08 12.10 11.00
N GLU A 51 -4.28 11.59 10.71
CA GLU A 51 -5.17 10.99 11.71
C GLU A 51 -4.51 9.77 12.38
N LEU A 52 -3.92 8.86 11.59
CA LEU A 52 -3.23 7.68 12.11
C LEU A 52 -2.07 8.07 13.04
N LEU A 53 -1.28 9.08 12.68
CA LEU A 53 -0.16 9.56 13.50
C LEU A 53 -0.63 10.27 14.78
N ASN A 54 -1.76 10.98 14.72
CA ASN A 54 -2.30 11.71 15.87
C ASN A 54 -3.09 10.82 16.85
N ASN A 55 -3.76 9.77 16.34
CA ASN A 55 -4.57 8.83 17.12
C ASN A 55 -3.81 7.57 17.53
N GLY A 56 -2.58 7.37 17.04
CA GLY A 56 -1.71 6.25 17.40
C GLY A 56 -1.02 6.38 18.78
N ARG A 57 -1.54 7.23 19.67
CA ARG A 57 -1.13 7.38 21.07
C ARG A 57 -2.15 6.73 22.00
#